data_AF-A0AAF0CET5-F1
#
_entry.id   AF-A0AAF0CET5-F1
#
_cell.length_a   1.000
_cell.length_b   1.000
_cell.length_c   1.000
_cell.angle_alpha   90.00
_cell.angle_beta   90.00
_cell.angle_gamma   90.00
#
_symmetry.space_group_name_H-M   'P 1'
#
loop_
_entity.id
_entity.type
_entity.pdbx_description
1 polymer ?
#
loop_
_entity_poly.entity_id
_entity_poly.type
_entity_poly.pdbx_seq_one_letter_code
_entity_poly.pdbx_strand_id
1 'polypeptide(L)'
;MAAFRFIAWVLVALAIALLGADGVSSLETGEPVMRTTESVLGLIGVNAAALIENSPGGVSQALNTIMGLPLWGVVGIIGVVLTLIFRPMD
;
A
#
# COMPACT_ATOMS: atom_id res chain seq x y z
N MET A 1 13.93 -0.08 -18.63
CA MET A 1 14.53 0.15 -17.30
C MET A 1 14.06 1.46 -16.67
N ALA A 2 14.13 2.62 -17.36
CA ALA A 2 13.76 3.92 -16.78
C ALA A 2 12.30 4.00 -16.25
N ALA A 3 11.32 3.43 -16.98
CA ALA A 3 9.92 3.42 -16.55
C ALA A 3 9.70 2.69 -15.21
N PHE A 4 10.27 1.49 -15.04
CA PHE A 4 10.16 0.74 -13.79
C PHE A 4 10.81 1.45 -12.61
N ARG A 5 11.94 2.15 -12.85
CA ARG A 5 12.56 3.01 -11.83
C ARG A 5 11.63 4.14 -11.43
N PHE A 6 11.04 4.82 -12.41
CA PHE A 6 10.08 5.89 -12.13
C PHE A 6 8.89 5.38 -11.31
N ILE A 7 8.30 4.24 -11.70
CA ILE A 7 7.21 3.60 -10.95
C ILE A 7 7.65 3.27 -9.52
N ALA A 8 8.84 2.71 -9.32
CA ALA A 8 9.37 2.41 -8.00
C ALA A 8 9.44 3.66 -7.10
N TRP A 9 9.96 4.78 -7.62
CA TRP A 9 10.00 6.06 -6.91
C TRP A 9 8.60 6.59 -6.59
N VAL A 10 7.65 6.48 -7.53
CA VAL A 10 6.26 6.88 -7.30
C VAL A 10 5.64 6.07 -6.16
N LEU A 11 5.84 4.75 -6.13
CA LEU A 11 5.33 3.90 -5.04
C LEU A 11 5.94 4.28 -3.68
N VAL A 12 7.25 4.53 -3.62
CA VAL A 12 7.91 4.99 -2.38
C VAL A 12 7.36 6.35 -1.94
N ALA A 13 7.19 7.30 -2.87
CA ALA A 13 6.62 8.60 -2.55
C ALA A 13 5.18 8.50 -2.02
N LEU A 14 4.35 7.64 -2.64
CA LEU A 14 2.99 7.37 -2.16
C LEU A 14 2.99 6.74 -0.77
N ALA A 15 3.89 5.79 -0.50
CA ALA A 15 4.02 5.17 0.82
C ALA A 15 4.38 6.21 1.89
N ILE A 16 5.31 7.11 1.61
CA ILE A 16 5.69 8.19 2.53
C ILE A 16 4.51 9.14 2.76
N ALA A 17 3.77 9.51 1.71
CA ALA A 17 2.60 10.39 1.84
C ALA A 17 1.50 9.75 2.71
N LEU A 18 1.22 8.46 2.50
CA LEU A 18 0.23 7.71 3.30
C LEU A 18 0.67 7.55 4.76
N LEU A 19 1.95 7.27 5.00
CA LEU A 19 2.51 7.21 6.35
C LEU A 19 2.42 8.58 7.05
N GLY A 20 2.70 9.67 6.32
CA GLY A 20 2.53 11.03 6.80
C GLY A 20 1.07 11.33 7.17
N ALA A 21 0.12 10.89 6.35
CA ALA A 21 -1.31 11.06 6.63
C ALA A 21 -1.76 10.29 7.88
N ASP A 22 -1.27 9.08 8.10
CA ASP A 22 -1.51 8.31 9.34
C ASP A 22 -0.86 9.02 10.55
N GLY A 23 0.36 9.55 10.37
CA GLY A 23 1.07 10.31 11.40
C GLY A 23 0.34 11.59 11.83
N VAL A 24 -0.12 12.40 10.87
CA VAL A 24 -0.91 13.60 11.14
C VAL A 24 -2.20 13.25 11.89
N SER A 25 -2.95 12.26 11.41
CA SER A 25 -4.16 11.84 12.11
C SER A 25 -3.89 11.32 13.51
N SER A 26 -2.76 10.64 13.73
CA SER A 26 -2.36 10.20 15.08
C SER A 26 -2.12 11.37 16.04
N LEU A 27 -1.57 12.47 15.53
CA LEU A 27 -1.37 13.70 16.30
C LEU A 27 -2.68 14.43 16.58
N GLU A 28 -3.62 14.40 15.64
CA GLU A 28 -4.94 15.02 15.78
C GLU A 28 -5.82 14.30 16.79
N THR A 29 -5.79 12.96 16.80
CA THR A 29 -6.60 12.14 17.71
C THR A 29 -5.94 11.92 19.07
N GLY A 30 -4.61 12.07 19.16
CA GLY A 30 -3.84 11.71 20.34
C GLY A 30 -3.65 10.20 20.53
N GLU A 31 -4.04 9.39 19.55
CA GLU A 31 -3.92 7.92 19.56
C GLU A 31 -3.27 7.43 18.26
N PRO A 32 -2.51 6.31 18.27
CA PRO A 32 -1.93 5.77 17.05
C PRO A 32 -3.00 5.37 16.02
N VAL A 33 -3.00 6.05 14.87
CA VAL A 33 -3.88 5.75 13.73
C VAL A 33 -3.07 4.99 12.68
N MET A 34 -3.58 3.83 12.27
CA MET A 34 -3.03 3.07 11.15
C MET A 34 -4.18 2.58 10.28
N ARG A 35 -4.30 3.14 9.07
CA ARG A 35 -5.42 2.81 8.17
C ARG A 35 -5.09 1.56 7.37
N THR A 36 -5.98 0.58 7.41
CA THR A 36 -5.85 -0.65 6.64
C THR A 36 -6.00 -0.37 5.13
N THR A 37 -5.48 -1.27 4.32
CA THR A 37 -5.63 -1.21 2.86
C THR A 37 -7.09 -1.20 2.45
N GLU A 38 -7.93 -2.00 3.11
CA GLU A 38 -9.38 -1.96 2.92
C GLU A 38 -9.98 -0.58 3.21
N SER A 39 -9.63 0.04 4.35
CA SER A 39 -10.14 1.36 4.72
C SER A 39 -9.80 2.40 3.67
N VAL A 40 -8.55 2.46 3.20
CA VAL A 40 -8.12 3.45 2.21
C VAL A 40 -8.74 3.19 0.84
N LEU A 41 -8.84 1.93 0.41
CA LEU A 41 -9.51 1.56 -0.84
C LEU A 41 -11.00 1.90 -0.81
N GLY A 42 -11.65 1.74 0.35
CA GLY A 42 -13.03 2.17 0.55
C GLY A 42 -13.24 3.66 0.30
N LEU A 43 -12.26 4.52 0.62
CA LEU A 43 -12.34 5.97 0.37
C LEU A 43 -12.42 6.32 -1.12
N ILE A 44 -11.89 5.48 -2.00
CA ILE A 44 -11.92 5.65 -3.45
C ILE A 44 -13.00 4.80 -4.13
N GLY A 45 -13.93 4.23 -3.35
CA GLY A 45 -15.08 3.48 -3.83
C GLY A 45 -14.80 2.01 -4.18
N VAL A 46 -13.66 1.46 -3.76
CA VAL A 46 -13.32 0.04 -3.98
C VAL A 46 -13.91 -0.82 -2.87
N ASN A 47 -14.75 -1.80 -3.24
CA ASN A 47 -15.31 -2.77 -2.32
C ASN A 47 -14.37 -3.99 -2.17
N ALA A 48 -13.57 -4.01 -1.10
CA ALA A 48 -12.62 -5.07 -0.81
C ALA A 48 -13.29 -6.44 -0.62
N ALA A 49 -14.45 -6.50 0.05
CA ALA A 49 -15.18 -7.74 0.30
C ALA A 49 -15.61 -8.39 -1.01
N ALA A 50 -16.16 -7.61 -1.94
CA ALA A 50 -16.50 -8.08 -3.28
C ALA A 50 -15.26 -8.57 -4.04
N LEU A 51 -14.11 -7.91 -3.89
CA LEU A 51 -12.86 -8.34 -4.53
C LEU A 51 -12.39 -9.71 -4.02
N ILE A 52 -12.51 -9.95 -2.71
CA ILE A 52 -12.12 -11.20 -2.07
C ILE A 52 -13.07 -12.33 -2.48
N GLU A 53 -14.38 -12.09 -2.41
CA GLU A 53 -15.42 -13.11 -2.71
C GLU A 53 -15.35 -13.58 -4.17
N ASN A 54 -15.03 -12.69 -5.10
CA ASN A 54 -14.95 -13.01 -6.53
C ASN A 54 -13.56 -13.53 -6.96
N SER A 55 -12.65 -13.78 -6.03
CA SER A 55 -11.30 -14.25 -6.33
C SER A 55 -11.13 -15.77 -6.12
N PRO A 56 -10.27 -16.46 -6.89
CA PRO A 56 -9.96 -17.87 -6.67
C PRO A 56 -9.43 -18.11 -5.24
N GLY A 57 -9.73 -19.27 -4.63
CA GLY A 57 -9.48 -19.50 -3.19
C GLY A 57 -8.04 -19.25 -2.71
N GLY A 58 -7.02 -19.54 -3.53
CA GLY A 58 -5.63 -19.20 -3.18
C GLY A 58 -5.32 -17.70 -3.21
N VAL A 59 -6.01 -16.94 -4.07
CA VAL A 59 -5.89 -15.49 -4.19
C VAL A 59 -6.71 -14.80 -3.10
N SER A 60 -7.86 -15.36 -2.71
CA SER A 60 -8.74 -14.77 -1.70
C SER A 60 -8.06 -14.66 -0.34
N GLN A 61 -7.28 -15.67 0.06
CA GLN A 61 -6.52 -15.64 1.30
C GLN A 61 -5.41 -14.56 1.27
N ALA A 62 -4.72 -14.43 0.14
CA ALA A 62 -3.70 -13.40 -0.04
C ALA A 62 -4.32 -11.99 0.00
N LEU A 63 -5.43 -11.78 -0.70
CA LEU A 63 -6.17 -10.52 -0.69
C LEU A 63 -6.67 -10.18 0.71
N ASN A 64 -7.28 -11.13 1.42
CA ASN A 64 -7.75 -10.93 2.79
C ASN A 64 -6.60 -10.48 3.71
N THR A 65 -5.43 -11.14 3.58
CA THR A 65 -4.23 -10.75 4.34
C THR A 65 -3.78 -9.34 4.00
N ILE A 66 -3.69 -8.98 2.71
CA ILE A 66 -3.24 -7.65 2.26
C ILE A 66 -4.23 -6.56 2.71
N MET A 67 -5.53 -6.82 2.64
CA MET A 67 -6.58 -5.87 3.01
C MET A 67 -6.49 -5.45 4.48
N GLY A 68 -6.03 -6.33 5.37
CA GLY A 68 -5.78 -6.04 6.78
C GLY A 68 -4.47 -5.30 7.09
N LEU A 69 -3.55 -5.19 6.12
CA LEU A 69 -2.27 -4.50 6.32
C LEU A 69 -2.38 -2.99 6.05
N PRO A 70 -1.55 -2.14 6.69
CA PRO A 70 -1.48 -0.73 6.37
C PRO A 70 -1.06 -0.49 4.91
N LEU A 71 -1.78 0.38 4.19
CA LEU A 71 -1.54 0.57 2.75
C LEU A 71 -0.13 1.10 2.45
N TRP A 72 0.37 2.02 3.28
CA TRP A 72 1.73 2.54 3.14
C TRP A 72 2.78 1.43 3.23
N GLY A 73 2.54 0.39 4.04
CA GLY A 73 3.42 -0.76 4.17
C GLY A 73 3.40 -1.62 2.92
N VAL A 74 2.20 -1.94 2.41
CA VAL A 74 2.02 -2.72 1.18
C VAL A 74 2.68 -2.03 0.00
N VAL A 75 2.36 -0.76 -0.24
CA VAL A 75 2.89 0.03 -1.37
C VAL A 75 4.39 0.29 -1.19
N GLY A 76 4.82 0.62 0.02
CA GLY A 76 6.21 0.95 0.33
C GLY A 76 7.17 -0.22 0.15
N ILE A 77 6.80 -1.41 0.64
CA ILE A 77 7.62 -2.62 0.45
C ILE A 77 7.78 -2.93 -1.04
N ILE A 78 6.69 -2.89 -1.82
CA ILE A 78 6.76 -3.11 -3.26
C ILE A 78 7.68 -2.06 -3.91
N GLY A 79 7.49 -0.78 -3.58
CA GLY A 79 8.33 0.31 -4.10
C GLY A 79 9.82 0.11 -3.81
N VAL A 80 10.18 -0.20 -2.56
CA VAL A 80 11.58 -0.43 -2.14
C VAL A 80 12.17 -1.65 -2.84
N VAL A 81 11.43 -2.75 -2.96
CA VAL A 81 11.92 -3.93 -3.68
C VAL A 81 12.20 -3.58 -5.15
N LEU A 82 11.32 -2.82 -5.80
CA LEU A 82 11.53 -2.39 -7.18
C LEU A 82 12.72 -1.41 -7.33
N THR A 83 12.96 -0.50 -6.37
CA THR A 83 14.12 0.38 -6.44
C THR A 83 15.43 -0.42 -6.34
N LEU A 84 15.47 -1.48 -5.54
CA LEU A 84 16.63 -2.37 -5.43
C LEU A 84 16.86 -3.19 -6.70
N ILE A 85 15.80 -3.77 -7.27
CA ILE A 85 15.88 -4.58 -8.50
C ILE A 85 16.35 -3.72 -9.68
N PHE A 86 15.80 -2.51 -9.83
CA PHE A 86 16.06 -1.65 -10.97
C PHE A 86 17.06 -0.53 -10.68
N ARG A 87 17.88 -0.67 -9.63
CA ARG A 87 18.94 0.31 -9.33
C ARG A 87 19.93 0.39 -10.52
N PRO A 88 20.52 1.57 -10.79
CA PRO A 88 21.66 1.62 -11.70
C PRO A 88 22.77 0.70 -11.17
N MET A 89 23.29 -0.14 -12.05
CA MET A 89 24.57 -0.81 -11.84
C MET A 89 25.52 -0.07 -12.77
N ASP A 90 26.34 0.80 -12.19
CA ASP A 90 27.49 1.36 -12.90
C ASP A 90 28.54 0.26 -13.13
#